data_AF-A0A3B0WSE5-F1
#
_entry.id   AF-A0A3B0WSE5-F1
#
_cell.length_a   1.000
_cell.length_b   1.000
_cell.length_c   1.000
_cell.angle_alpha   90.00
_cell.angle_beta   90.00
_cell.angle_gamma   90.00
#
_symmetry.space_group_name_H-M   'P 1'
#
loop_
_entity.id
_entity.type
_entity.pdbx_description
1 polymer ?
#
loop_
_entity_poly.entity_id
_entity_poly.type
_entity_poly.pdbx_seq_one_letter_code
_entity_poly.pdbx_strand_id
1 'polypeptide(L)'
;MDTNHINTQEFILTRKSNDLIAEFRINKTPTSLNIKKYSIIIILLLVIIGKSNAGISGNFSVDGEISRADLIIKGKLIDKFSRSENIPRTMRNGNREVIAKIPSSIFTTYIFKVEEVLKGKYEKDNIKILMLGGCDYELDLCVDYSFNYYYEVGEQAVLILTKTTNDAYKADQGSYSAFSIKNNNILLRKSSGEEEEDENEYPNKLTFSKNKKITIKRNLTLENLKTKILDWENKNEK
;
A
#
# COMPACT_ATOMS: atom_id res chain seq x y z
N MET A 1 -36.05 35.09 4.93
CA MET A 1 -37.20 34.51 5.64
C MET A 1 -37.88 33.60 4.64
N ASP A 2 -37.51 32.31 4.64
CA ASP A 2 -38.02 31.35 3.68
C ASP A 2 -39.37 30.81 4.16
N THR A 3 -40.39 30.97 3.33
CA THR A 3 -41.73 30.44 3.57
C THR A 3 -41.72 28.93 3.33
N ASN A 4 -41.84 28.15 4.41
CA ASN A 4 -42.11 26.72 4.32
C ASN A 4 -43.47 26.50 3.65
N HIS A 5 -43.46 25.94 2.44
CA HIS A 5 -44.69 25.48 1.78
C HIS A 5 -45.15 24.18 2.42
N ILE A 6 -46.25 24.26 3.17
CA ILE A 6 -46.94 23.11 3.76
C ILE A 6 -47.71 22.41 2.63
N ASN A 7 -47.41 21.13 2.39
CA ASN A 7 -48.24 20.27 1.56
C ASN A 7 -49.58 20.02 2.27
N THR A 8 -50.64 20.66 1.82
CA THR A 8 -52.00 20.35 2.27
C THR A 8 -52.50 19.09 1.55
N GLN A 9 -52.78 18.05 2.33
CA GLN A 9 -53.47 16.85 1.84
C GLN A 9 -54.96 17.00 2.18
N GLU A 10 -55.83 16.93 1.17
CA GLU A 10 -57.29 16.85 1.38
C GLU A 10 -57.75 15.40 1.22
N PHE A 11 -58.44 14.90 2.23
CA PHE A 11 -59.16 13.63 2.18
C PHE A 11 -60.62 13.89 1.83
N ILE A 12 -61.07 13.35 0.71
CA ILE A 12 -62.48 13.42 0.31
C ILE A 12 -63.05 12.00 0.32
N LEU A 13 -64.00 11.75 1.22
CA LEU A 13 -64.76 10.50 1.29
C LEU A 13 -66.05 10.68 0.50
N THR A 14 -66.25 9.85 -0.52
CA THR A 14 -67.46 9.88 -1.35
C THR A 14 -68.11 8.50 -1.35
N ARG A 15 -69.40 8.45 -1.01
CA ARG A 15 -70.18 7.21 -0.94
C ARG A 15 -70.90 6.98 -2.26
N LYS A 16 -70.62 5.87 -2.94
CA LYS A 16 -71.36 5.44 -4.14
C LYS A 16 -71.82 4.01 -3.96
N SER A 17 -73.13 3.79 -4.05
CA SER A 17 -73.76 2.46 -4.17
C SER A 17 -73.22 1.43 -3.17
N ASN A 18 -73.51 1.67 -1.89
CA ASN A 18 -73.21 0.82 -0.72
C ASN A 18 -71.74 0.55 -0.36
N ASP A 19 -70.77 0.96 -1.17
CA ASP A 19 -69.35 0.91 -0.81
C ASP A 19 -68.79 2.30 -0.47
N LEU A 20 -67.87 2.33 0.51
CA LEU A 20 -67.08 3.50 0.89
C LEU A 20 -65.77 3.47 0.10
N ILE A 21 -65.60 4.42 -0.83
CA ILE A 21 -64.39 4.54 -1.63
C ILE A 21 -63.66 5.80 -1.18
N ALA A 22 -62.44 5.64 -0.68
CA ALA A 22 -61.53 6.73 -0.38
C ALA A 22 -60.70 7.05 -1.63
N GLU A 23 -60.90 8.22 -2.23
CA GLU A 23 -60.05 8.70 -3.32
C GLU A 23 -58.95 9.59 -2.76
N PHE A 24 -57.70 9.18 -2.96
CA PHE A 24 -56.54 9.95 -2.55
C PHE A 24 -56.09 10.83 -3.73
N ARG A 25 -56.44 12.12 -3.71
CA ARG A 25 -55.97 13.08 -4.73
C ARG A 25 -54.73 13.81 -4.25
N ILE A 26 -53.59 13.47 -4.84
CA ILE A 26 -52.35 14.23 -4.68
C ILE A 26 -52.36 15.33 -5.74
N ASN A 27 -52.59 16.58 -5.34
CA ASN A 27 -52.39 17.73 -6.20
C ASN A 27 -50.89 17.87 -6.49
N LYS A 28 -50.44 17.37 -7.64
CA LYS A 28 -49.07 17.58 -8.13
C LYS A 28 -48.91 19.05 -8.48
N THR A 29 -48.19 19.81 -7.65
CA THR A 29 -47.68 21.11 -8.05
C THR A 29 -46.60 20.91 -9.12
N PRO A 30 -46.64 21.65 -10.24
CA PRO A 30 -45.61 21.57 -11.26
C PRO A 30 -44.36 22.30 -10.75
N THR A 31 -43.53 21.61 -9.98
CA THR A 31 -42.17 22.06 -9.71
C THR A 31 -41.32 21.67 -10.91
N SER A 32 -41.25 22.56 -11.90
CA SER A 32 -40.25 22.51 -12.96
C SER A 32 -38.88 22.88 -12.38
N LEU A 33 -38.36 22.04 -11.47
CA LEU A 33 -36.97 22.13 -11.09
C LEU A 33 -36.14 21.94 -12.37
N ASN A 34 -35.37 22.96 -12.71
CA ASN A 34 -34.58 22.97 -13.93
C ASN A 34 -33.35 22.07 -13.71
N ILE A 35 -33.56 20.74 -13.79
CA ILE A 35 -32.59 19.68 -13.45
C ILE A 35 -31.25 19.91 -14.17
N LYS A 36 -31.27 20.52 -15.36
CA LYS A 36 -30.07 20.89 -16.13
C LYS A 36 -29.17 21.87 -15.37
N LYS A 37 -29.72 22.90 -14.70
CA LYS A 37 -28.91 23.88 -13.95
C LYS A 37 -28.26 23.28 -12.72
N TYR A 38 -28.97 22.39 -12.02
CA TYR A 38 -28.46 21.75 -10.81
C TYR A 38 -27.52 20.58 -11.11
N SER A 39 -27.59 19.98 -12.30
CA SER A 39 -26.67 18.91 -12.71
C SER A 39 -25.20 19.36 -12.72
N ILE A 40 -24.94 20.58 -13.18
CA ILE A 40 -23.58 21.14 -13.23
C ILE A 40 -23.05 21.37 -11.80
N ILE A 41 -23.89 21.88 -10.91
CA ILE A 41 -23.52 22.13 -9.51
C ILE A 41 -23.24 20.81 -8.78
N ILE A 42 -24.07 19.78 -9.01
CA ILE A 42 -23.89 18.44 -8.42
C ILE A 42 -22.61 17.78 -8.95
N ILE A 43 -22.31 17.87 -10.26
CA ILE A 43 -21.06 17.36 -10.84
C ILE A 43 -19.85 18.11 -10.26
N LEU A 44 -19.92 19.43 -10.10
CA LEU A 44 -18.83 20.22 -9.53
C LEU A 44 -18.57 19.85 -8.06
N LEU A 45 -19.64 19.65 -7.26
CA LEU A 45 -19.54 19.18 -5.88
C LEU A 45 -18.94 17.77 -5.79
N LEU A 46 -19.31 16.86 -6.71
CA LEU A 46 -18.73 15.52 -6.78
C LEU A 46 -17.24 15.54 -7.18
N VAL A 47 -16.81 16.48 -8.04
CA VAL A 47 -15.39 16.64 -8.39
C VAL A 47 -14.57 17.20 -7.21
N ILE A 48 -15.15 18.05 -6.36
CA ILE A 48 -14.48 18.60 -5.19
C ILE A 48 -14.39 17.55 -4.06
N ILE A 49 -15.46 16.78 -3.83
CA ILE A 49 -15.49 15.71 -2.82
C ILE A 49 -14.69 14.48 -3.29
N GLY A 50 -14.60 14.24 -4.60
CA GLY A 50 -13.82 13.16 -5.21
C GLY A 50 -12.31 13.32 -5.11
N LYS A 51 -11.80 14.45 -4.59
CA LYS A 51 -10.41 14.55 -4.10
C LYS A 51 -10.27 13.85 -2.74
N SER A 52 -10.74 12.61 -2.66
CA SER A 52 -10.20 11.66 -1.71
C SER A 52 -8.70 11.63 -1.96
N ASN A 53 -7.91 11.91 -0.93
CA ASN A 53 -6.48 11.69 -0.95
C ASN A 53 -6.27 10.18 -1.17
N ALA A 54 -6.28 9.75 -2.43
CA ALA A 54 -5.70 8.49 -2.83
C ALA A 54 -4.28 8.55 -2.30
N GLY A 55 -4.01 7.77 -1.25
CA GLY A 55 -2.66 7.59 -0.75
C GLY A 55 -1.85 7.18 -1.96
N ILE A 56 -0.92 8.04 -2.38
CA ILE A 56 0.04 7.71 -3.41
C ILE A 56 0.83 6.56 -2.80
N SER A 57 0.52 5.32 -3.20
CA SER A 57 1.41 4.18 -3.02
C SER A 57 2.62 4.50 -3.89
N GLY A 58 3.60 5.20 -3.30
CA GLY A 58 4.77 5.64 -4.03
C GLY A 58 5.55 4.41 -4.47
N ASN A 59 5.65 4.19 -5.78
CA ASN A 59 6.74 3.39 -6.33
C ASN A 59 8.04 4.15 -5.99
N PHE A 60 8.70 3.74 -4.91
CA PHE A 60 9.96 4.34 -4.51
C PHE A 60 11.03 3.91 -5.50
N SER A 61 11.67 4.88 -6.15
CA SER A 61 12.83 4.57 -6.98
C SER A 61 13.94 3.97 -6.11
N VAL A 62 14.71 3.05 -6.69
CA VAL A 62 15.87 2.43 -6.01
C VAL A 62 16.82 3.48 -5.45
N ASP A 63 17.02 4.59 -6.18
CA ASP A 63 17.87 5.70 -5.72
C ASP A 63 17.31 6.38 -4.45
N GLY A 64 15.98 6.51 -4.37
CA GLY A 64 15.30 7.02 -3.17
C GLY A 64 15.42 6.07 -1.98
N GLU A 65 15.39 4.77 -2.21
CA GLU A 65 15.58 3.75 -1.17
C GLU A 65 17.02 3.71 -0.67
N ILE A 66 18.00 3.73 -1.59
CA ILE A 66 19.43 3.84 -1.24
C ILE A 66 19.64 5.05 -0.34
N SER A 67 19.07 6.21 -0.71
CA SER A 67 19.24 7.45 0.06
C SER A 67 18.74 7.33 1.50
N ARG A 68 17.61 6.66 1.72
CA ARG A 68 17.01 6.48 3.06
C ARG A 68 17.62 5.34 3.88
N ALA A 69 18.33 4.41 3.24
CA ALA A 69 18.86 3.22 3.88
C ALA A 69 19.97 3.56 4.89
N ASP A 70 19.88 3.02 6.10
CA ASP A 70 20.98 3.05 7.06
C ASP A 70 21.97 1.91 6.82
N LEU A 71 21.49 0.80 6.26
CA LEU A 71 22.26 -0.39 5.98
C LEU A 71 21.71 -1.08 4.72
N ILE A 72 22.59 -1.46 3.80
CA ILE A 72 22.23 -2.34 2.67
C ILE A 72 23.16 -3.55 2.74
N ILE A 73 22.58 -4.75 2.74
CA ILE A 73 23.33 -6.00 2.82
C ILE A 73 22.94 -6.97 1.72
N LYS A 74 23.89 -7.81 1.33
CA LYS A 74 23.64 -9.08 0.69
C LYS A 74 23.78 -10.17 1.74
N GLY A 75 22.84 -11.10 1.79
CA GLY A 75 22.88 -12.21 2.73
C GLY A 75 22.08 -13.42 2.28
N LYS A 76 22.19 -14.48 3.06
CA LYS A 76 21.45 -15.74 2.87
C LYS A 76 20.52 -15.97 4.04
N LEU A 77 19.25 -16.26 3.78
CA LEU A 77 18.32 -16.61 4.86
C LEU A 77 18.75 -17.96 5.45
N ILE A 78 19.01 -17.99 6.75
CA ILE A 78 19.39 -19.22 7.46
C ILE A 78 18.27 -19.75 8.34
N ASP A 79 17.37 -18.88 8.79
CA ASP A 79 16.24 -19.28 9.62
C ASP A 79 15.09 -18.26 9.52
N LYS A 80 13.85 -18.73 9.70
CA LYS A 80 12.66 -17.89 9.82
C LYS A 80 11.66 -18.55 10.77
N PHE A 81 11.05 -17.75 11.62
CA PHE A 81 9.96 -18.22 12.49
C PHE A 81 8.95 -17.10 12.74
N SER A 82 7.70 -17.50 12.91
CA SER A 82 6.58 -16.59 13.15
C SER A 82 6.01 -16.87 14.54
N ARG A 83 5.68 -15.80 15.27
CA ARG A 83 5.07 -15.90 16.59
C ARG A 83 4.26 -14.65 16.91
N SER A 84 3.26 -14.79 17.77
CA SER A 84 2.60 -13.65 18.39
C SER A 84 3.57 -12.92 19.33
N GLU A 85 3.76 -11.63 19.10
CA GLU A 85 4.52 -10.76 20.00
C GLU A 85 3.60 -9.70 20.61
N ASN A 86 3.81 -9.41 21.89
CA ASN A 86 3.12 -8.34 22.63
C ASN A 86 3.69 -6.96 22.27
N ILE A 87 3.82 -6.68 20.98
CA ILE A 87 4.23 -5.39 20.44
C ILE A 87 2.94 -4.66 20.04
N PRO A 88 2.49 -3.67 20.83
CA PRO A 88 1.23 -3.00 20.58
C PRO A 88 1.29 -2.19 19.28
N ARG A 89 0.23 -2.26 18.47
CA ARG A 89 0.09 -1.46 17.24
C ARG A 89 -1.12 -0.55 17.32
N THR A 90 -1.00 0.63 16.74
CA THR A 90 -2.13 1.58 16.62
C THR A 90 -2.66 1.57 15.20
N MET A 91 -3.95 1.32 15.03
CA MET A 91 -4.63 1.60 13.77
C MET A 91 -5.03 3.07 13.77
N ARG A 92 -4.80 3.75 12.64
CA ARG A 92 -5.20 5.14 12.44
C ARG A 92 -6.17 5.25 11.27
N ASN A 93 -7.16 6.13 11.38
CA ASN A 93 -8.06 6.46 10.26
C ASN A 93 -7.35 7.36 9.24
N GLY A 94 -8.05 7.75 8.16
CA GLY A 94 -7.54 8.67 7.14
C GLY A 94 -7.14 10.05 7.68
N ASN A 95 -7.66 10.45 8.84
CA ASN A 95 -7.30 11.69 9.54
C ASN A 95 -6.11 11.51 10.51
N ARG A 96 -5.46 10.34 10.50
CA ARG A 96 -4.36 9.95 11.40
C ARG A 96 -4.75 9.84 12.88
N GLU A 97 -6.04 9.82 13.20
CA GLU A 97 -6.53 9.61 14.56
C GLU A 97 -6.44 8.13 14.91
N VAL A 98 -6.04 7.81 16.14
CA VAL A 98 -5.96 6.42 16.60
C VAL A 98 -7.37 5.89 16.81
N ILE A 99 -7.76 4.86 16.03
CA ILE A 99 -9.08 4.22 16.10
C ILE A 99 -9.05 2.90 16.87
N ALA A 100 -7.89 2.25 16.96
CA ALA A 100 -7.72 1.03 17.75
C ALA A 100 -6.27 0.87 18.23
N LYS A 101 -6.11 0.18 19.37
CA LYS A 101 -4.84 -0.34 19.86
C LYS A 101 -4.91 -1.87 19.88
N ILE A 102 -4.08 -2.51 19.08
CA ILE A 102 -4.00 -3.97 18.99
C ILE A 102 -2.88 -4.39 19.96
N PRO A 103 -3.17 -5.15 21.02
CA PRO A 103 -2.20 -5.44 22.09
C PRO A 103 -1.10 -6.42 21.65
N SER A 104 -1.41 -7.30 20.71
CA SER A 104 -0.47 -8.29 20.15
C SER A 104 -0.59 -8.35 18.63
N SER A 105 0.47 -8.77 17.97
CA SER A 105 0.45 -9.01 16.52
C SER A 105 1.42 -10.14 16.20
N ILE A 106 1.14 -10.86 15.11
CA ILE A 106 2.03 -11.91 14.64
C ILE A 106 3.17 -11.25 13.87
N PHE A 107 4.40 -11.58 14.25
CA PHE A 107 5.59 -11.15 13.55
C PHE A 107 6.37 -12.37 13.08
N THR A 108 6.99 -12.22 11.91
CA THR A 108 8.00 -13.15 11.41
C THR A 108 9.37 -12.54 11.63
N THR A 109 10.22 -13.29 12.33
CA THR A 109 11.64 -12.98 12.46
C THR A 109 12.40 -13.74 11.38
N TYR A 110 13.15 -13.01 10.57
CA TYR A 110 14.10 -13.57 9.62
C TYR A 110 15.51 -13.43 10.17
N ILE A 111 16.29 -14.49 10.08
CA ILE A 111 17.71 -14.48 10.41
C ILE A 111 18.49 -14.66 9.12
N PHE A 112 19.20 -13.61 8.73
CA PHE A 112 20.09 -13.65 7.57
C PHE A 112 21.53 -13.74 8.04
N LYS A 113 22.28 -14.65 7.41
CA LYS A 113 23.74 -14.61 7.44
C LYS A 113 24.19 -13.53 6.46
N VAL A 114 24.92 -12.54 6.96
CA VAL A 114 25.47 -11.43 6.17
C VAL A 114 26.66 -11.96 5.38
N GLU A 115 26.59 -11.81 4.06
CA GLU A 115 27.68 -12.18 3.15
C GLU A 115 28.51 -10.96 2.74
N GLU A 116 27.83 -9.83 2.52
CA GLU A 116 28.47 -8.58 2.10
C GLU A 116 27.65 -7.38 2.61
N VAL A 117 28.33 -6.36 3.12
CA VAL A 117 27.72 -5.06 3.44
C VAL A 117 27.96 -4.14 2.25
N LEU A 118 26.87 -3.73 1.60
CA LEU A 118 26.90 -2.88 0.39
C LEU A 118 26.86 -1.39 0.73
N LYS A 119 26.22 -1.02 1.85
CA LYS A 119 26.14 0.37 2.35
C LYS A 119 26.05 0.33 3.88
N GLY A 120 26.72 1.26 4.56
CA GLY A 120 26.66 1.40 6.02
C GLY A 120 27.70 0.54 6.74
N LYS A 121 27.54 0.37 8.06
CA LYS A 121 28.47 -0.41 8.90
C LYS A 121 27.71 -1.48 9.66
N TYR A 122 28.17 -2.72 9.54
CA TYR A 122 27.65 -3.87 10.28
C TYR A 122 28.75 -4.92 10.45
N GLU A 123 29.00 -5.36 11.68
CA GLU A 123 30.15 -6.21 12.01
C GLU A 123 29.76 -7.64 12.41
N LYS A 124 28.47 -7.92 12.59
CA LYS A 124 28.00 -9.24 13.02
C LYS A 124 27.73 -10.13 11.81
N ASP A 125 27.97 -11.43 11.98
CA ASP A 125 27.72 -12.42 10.94
C ASP A 125 26.24 -12.61 10.62
N ASN A 126 25.36 -12.34 11.59
CA ASN A 126 23.93 -12.58 11.47
C ASN A 126 23.13 -11.34 11.86
N ILE A 127 22.10 -11.05 11.07
CA ILE A 127 21.15 -9.97 11.33
C ILE A 127 19.74 -10.55 11.52
N LYS A 128 19.04 -10.04 12.52
CA LYS A 128 17.63 -10.35 12.77
C LYS A 128 16.76 -9.22 12.25
N ILE A 129 15.77 -9.58 11.45
CA ILE A 129 14.85 -8.63 10.83
C ILE A 129 13.44 -9.04 11.21
N LEU A 130 12.73 -8.13 11.87
CA LEU A 130 11.38 -8.36 12.34
C LEU A 130 10.39 -7.75 11.34
N MET A 131 9.42 -8.55 10.89
CA MET A 131 8.39 -8.14 9.95
C MET A 131 7.03 -8.51 10.47
N LEU A 132 6.04 -7.64 10.23
CA LEU A 132 4.66 -7.95 10.57
C LEU A 132 4.10 -9.00 9.61
N GLY A 133 3.48 -10.03 10.19
CA GLY A 133 2.74 -11.06 9.48
C GLY A 133 3.37 -12.44 9.61
N GLY A 134 2.86 -13.39 8.83
CA GLY A 134 3.14 -14.82 8.99
C GLY A 134 2.00 -15.56 9.69
N CYS A 135 2.30 -16.77 10.15
CA CYS A 135 1.34 -17.66 10.83
C CYS A 135 1.90 -18.08 12.19
N ASP A 136 1.10 -17.92 13.24
CA ASP A 136 1.35 -18.50 14.55
C ASP A 136 0.65 -19.87 14.61
N TYR A 137 1.44 -20.94 14.47
CA TYR A 137 0.93 -22.31 14.46
C TYR A 137 0.53 -22.81 15.85
N GLU A 138 0.98 -22.17 16.93
CA GLU A 138 0.53 -22.52 18.28
C GLU A 138 -0.90 -22.03 18.53
N LEU A 139 -1.25 -20.88 17.95
CA LEU A 139 -2.59 -20.29 18.03
C LEU A 139 -3.51 -20.64 16.85
N ASP A 140 -2.98 -21.30 15.82
CA ASP A 140 -3.67 -21.56 14.53
C ASP A 140 -4.20 -20.27 13.88
N LEU A 141 -3.37 -19.23 13.86
CA LEU A 141 -3.72 -17.90 13.34
C LEU A 141 -2.73 -17.43 12.28
N CYS A 142 -3.23 -16.94 11.14
CA CYS A 142 -2.42 -16.33 10.09
C CYS A 142 -2.85 -14.87 9.83
N VAL A 143 -1.89 -14.05 9.41
CA VAL A 143 -2.18 -12.67 8.97
C VAL A 143 -2.38 -12.67 7.45
N ASP A 144 -3.61 -12.45 7.01
CA ASP A 144 -4.02 -12.48 5.58
C ASP A 144 -3.28 -11.46 4.70
N TYR A 145 -2.98 -10.26 5.22
CA TYR A 145 -2.26 -9.20 4.50
C TYR A 145 -0.87 -8.99 5.10
N SER A 146 -0.04 -10.03 5.02
CA SER A 146 1.31 -9.99 5.61
C SER A 146 2.27 -9.15 4.76
N PHE A 147 3.07 -8.29 5.40
CA PHE A 147 4.23 -7.63 4.77
C PHE A 147 5.43 -8.59 4.68
N ASN A 148 5.15 -9.89 4.55
CA ASN A 148 6.13 -10.96 4.60
C ASN A 148 7.03 -10.88 3.36
N TYR A 149 8.31 -11.22 3.53
CA TYR A 149 9.24 -11.24 2.41
C TYR A 149 9.08 -12.47 1.49
N TYR A 150 8.37 -13.50 1.93
CA TYR A 150 8.24 -14.79 1.24
C TYR A 150 9.59 -15.39 0.82
N TYR A 151 10.61 -15.23 1.66
CA TYR A 151 11.89 -15.92 1.48
C TYR A 151 11.83 -17.33 2.03
N GLU A 152 12.44 -18.26 1.32
CA GLU A 152 12.71 -19.61 1.81
C GLU A 152 14.10 -19.72 2.43
N VAL A 153 14.23 -20.63 3.40
CA VAL A 153 15.53 -20.88 4.03
C VAL A 153 16.51 -21.35 2.96
N GLY A 154 17.67 -20.70 2.90
CA GLY A 154 18.68 -20.92 1.87
C GLY A 154 18.65 -19.93 0.72
N GLU A 155 17.61 -19.09 0.58
CA GLU A 155 17.57 -18.07 -0.47
C GLU A 155 18.54 -16.91 -0.19
N GLN A 156 19.13 -16.39 -1.27
CA GLN A 156 19.96 -15.19 -1.23
C GLN A 156 19.13 -13.95 -1.50
N ALA A 157 19.40 -12.90 -0.73
CA ALA A 157 18.68 -11.64 -0.81
C ALA A 157 19.61 -10.44 -0.71
N VAL A 158 19.19 -9.33 -1.33
CA VAL A 158 19.68 -7.99 -1.02
C VAL A 158 18.61 -7.27 -0.23
N LEU A 159 18.96 -6.75 0.94
CA LEU A 159 18.04 -6.11 1.88
C LEU A 159 18.43 -4.66 2.06
N ILE A 160 17.47 -3.76 1.88
CA ILE A 160 17.60 -2.33 2.13
C ILE A 160 16.93 -2.03 3.48
N LEU A 161 17.74 -1.68 4.48
CA LEU A 161 17.32 -1.63 5.87
C LEU A 161 17.44 -0.23 6.45
N THR A 162 16.48 0.12 7.31
CA THR A 162 16.53 1.28 8.18
C THR A 162 16.69 0.86 9.63
N LYS A 163 17.43 1.67 10.38
CA LYS A 163 17.70 1.49 11.78
C LYS A 163 16.54 2.07 12.58
N THR A 164 16.04 1.29 13.53
CA THR A 164 15.01 1.73 14.48
C THR A 164 15.65 2.46 15.65
N THR A 165 14.81 3.11 16.47
CA THR A 165 15.24 3.79 17.70
C THR A 165 15.89 2.85 18.73
N ASN A 166 15.68 1.54 18.61
CA ASN A 166 16.20 0.53 19.54
C ASN A 166 17.41 -0.22 18.97
N ASP A 167 18.14 0.38 18.03
CA ASP A 167 19.26 -0.23 17.30
C ASP A 167 18.94 -1.52 16.52
N ALA A 168 17.66 -1.90 16.41
CA ALA A 168 17.22 -2.99 15.54
C ALA A 168 17.05 -2.51 14.10
N TYR A 169 17.22 -3.40 13.13
CA TYR A 169 16.99 -3.11 11.72
C TYR A 169 15.62 -3.57 11.28
N LYS A 170 14.98 -2.79 10.40
CA LYS A 170 13.71 -3.12 9.77
C LYS A 170 13.74 -2.81 8.29
N ALA A 171 12.79 -3.40 7.59
CA ALA A 171 12.39 -2.99 6.26
C ALA A 171 11.69 -1.62 6.32
N ASP A 172 12.13 -0.63 5.56
CA ASP A 172 11.43 0.67 5.50
C ASP A 172 10.04 0.52 4.86
N GLN A 173 9.92 -0.36 3.87
CA GLN A 173 8.73 -0.51 3.02
C GLN A 173 8.23 -1.96 2.99
N GLY A 174 8.45 -2.72 4.06
CA GLY A 174 8.04 -4.14 4.08
C GLY A 174 8.76 -4.95 2.99
N SER A 175 8.02 -5.79 2.26
CA SER A 175 8.57 -6.66 1.22
C SER A 175 9.26 -5.90 0.08
N TYR A 176 8.82 -4.67 -0.20
CA TYR A 176 9.40 -3.84 -1.25
C TYR A 176 10.87 -3.52 -1.00
N SER A 177 11.32 -3.39 0.25
CA SER A 177 12.74 -3.12 0.56
C SER A 177 13.67 -4.34 0.48
N ALA A 178 13.27 -5.41 -0.18
CA ALA A 178 14.10 -6.59 -0.37
C ALA A 178 14.02 -7.16 -1.80
N PHE A 179 15.15 -7.72 -2.23
CA PHE A 179 15.32 -8.31 -3.55
C PHE A 179 15.82 -9.74 -3.44
N SER A 180 15.18 -10.66 -4.16
CA SER A 180 15.75 -11.98 -4.42
C SER A 180 16.84 -11.89 -5.47
N ILE A 181 17.88 -12.69 -5.31
CA ILE A 181 18.97 -12.81 -6.29
C ILE A 181 18.68 -14.03 -7.16
N LYS A 182 18.34 -13.80 -8.44
CA LYS A 182 18.20 -14.88 -9.44
C LYS A 182 19.54 -15.14 -10.13
N ASN A 183 19.55 -16.13 -11.03
CA ASN A 183 20.71 -16.45 -11.87
C ASN A 183 21.23 -15.18 -12.58
N ASN A 184 22.56 -15.07 -12.70
CA ASN A 184 23.27 -13.90 -13.25
C ASN A 184 23.15 -12.62 -12.42
N ASN A 185 22.94 -12.71 -11.10
CA ASN A 185 22.88 -11.57 -10.18
C ASN A 185 21.78 -10.55 -10.50
N ILE A 186 20.70 -10.99 -11.15
CA ILE A 186 19.51 -10.16 -11.38
C ILE A 186 18.76 -10.02 -10.05
N LEU A 187 18.38 -8.79 -9.72
CA LEU A 187 17.64 -8.46 -8.50
C LEU A 187 16.16 -8.31 -8.84
N LEU A 188 15.32 -9.17 -8.27
CA LEU A 188 13.87 -9.10 -8.39
C LEU A 188 13.27 -8.71 -7.05
N ARG A 189 12.42 -7.68 -7.05
CA ARG A 189 11.76 -7.22 -5.83
C ARG A 189 10.74 -8.28 -5.40
N LYS A 190 10.70 -8.63 -4.12
CA LYS A 190 9.67 -9.55 -3.60
C LYS A 190 8.41 -8.75 -3.27
N SER A 191 7.36 -8.85 -4.11
CA SER A 191 6.02 -8.42 -3.73
C SER A 191 5.30 -9.52 -2.95
N SER A 192 4.25 -9.16 -2.22
CA SER A 192 3.53 -10.09 -1.36
C SER A 192 2.69 -11.07 -2.18
N GLY A 193 3.22 -12.27 -2.43
CA GLY A 193 2.43 -13.42 -2.87
C GLY A 193 2.40 -13.73 -4.37
N GLU A 194 2.96 -12.89 -5.23
CA GLU A 194 3.22 -13.23 -6.63
C GLU A 194 4.70 -12.98 -6.89
N GLU A 195 5.39 -13.92 -7.56
CA GLU A 195 6.62 -13.57 -8.27
C GLU A 195 6.22 -12.64 -9.40
N GLU A 196 5.88 -11.39 -9.08
CA GLU A 196 5.87 -10.34 -10.08
C GLU A 196 7.34 -10.20 -10.51
N GLU A 197 7.69 -10.83 -11.64
CA GLU A 197 8.39 -10.07 -12.66
C GLU A 197 7.66 -8.72 -12.70
N ASP A 198 8.39 -7.62 -12.51
CA ASP A 198 7.85 -6.27 -12.31
C ASP A 198 7.01 -5.82 -13.53
N GLU A 199 5.83 -6.42 -13.73
CA GLU A 199 4.89 -6.20 -14.84
C GLU A 199 4.06 -4.95 -14.57
N ASN A 200 4.04 -4.48 -13.33
CA ASN A 200 3.39 -3.24 -12.92
C ASN A 200 4.35 -2.04 -12.88
N GLU A 201 5.23 -1.97 -13.88
CA GLU A 201 5.58 -0.71 -14.54
C GLU A 201 5.53 -0.86 -16.08
N TYR A 202 4.45 -1.41 -16.66
CA TYR A 202 3.64 -0.80 -17.74
C TYR A 202 2.49 -1.72 -18.20
N PRO A 203 1.25 -1.21 -18.38
CA PRO A 203 0.25 -1.92 -19.16
C PRO A 203 0.74 -2.06 -20.60
N ASN A 204 0.72 -3.29 -21.10
CA ASN A 204 0.76 -3.62 -22.52
C ASN A 204 -0.37 -2.88 -23.27
N LYS A 205 -0.08 -1.67 -23.72
CA LYS A 205 -0.79 -1.02 -24.81
C LYS A 205 0.23 -0.30 -25.66
N LEU A 206 0.64 -0.96 -26.75
CA LEU A 206 1.33 -0.33 -27.88
C LEU A 206 0.44 0.81 -28.40
N THR A 207 0.59 1.99 -27.82
CA THR A 207 0.16 3.23 -28.44
C THR A 207 1.32 3.70 -29.28
N PHE A 208 1.21 3.48 -30.59
CA PHE A 208 2.12 4.05 -31.58
C PHE A 208 1.99 5.58 -31.55
N SER A 209 2.68 6.23 -30.62
CA SER A 209 2.97 7.66 -30.69
C SER A 209 4.26 7.81 -31.48
N LYS A 210 4.14 8.37 -32.69
CA LYS A 210 5.15 8.40 -33.76
C LYS A 210 6.51 9.06 -33.43
N ASN A 211 6.79 9.49 -32.20
CA ASN A 211 8.05 10.16 -31.85
C ASN A 211 8.56 9.90 -30.42
N LYS A 212 8.24 8.75 -29.79
CA LYS A 212 8.72 8.46 -28.43
C LYS A 212 10.02 7.63 -28.47
N LYS A 213 11.10 8.23 -27.96
CA LYS A 213 12.41 7.60 -27.70
C LYS A 213 12.18 6.25 -27.00
N ILE A 214 12.62 5.15 -27.62
CA ILE A 214 12.52 3.81 -27.04
C ILE A 214 13.46 3.77 -25.83
N THR A 215 12.91 3.83 -24.62
CA THR A 215 13.67 3.61 -23.40
C THR A 215 13.73 2.11 -23.15
N ILE A 216 14.88 1.51 -23.44
CA ILE A 216 15.17 0.12 -23.05
C ILE A 216 15.31 0.11 -21.53
N LYS A 217 14.32 -0.43 -20.81
CA LYS A 217 14.44 -0.66 -19.36
C LYS A 217 15.46 -1.78 -19.14
N ARG A 218 16.47 -1.52 -18.33
CA ARG A 218 17.49 -2.49 -17.93
C ARG A 218 17.08 -3.09 -16.58
N ASN A 219 17.11 -4.41 -16.46
CA ASN A 219 16.91 -5.09 -15.18
C ASN A 219 17.94 -4.60 -14.16
N LEU A 220 17.51 -4.44 -12.89
CA LEU A 220 18.43 -4.16 -11.81
C LEU A 220 19.29 -5.41 -11.57
N THR A 221 20.61 -5.22 -11.52
CA THR A 221 21.57 -6.27 -11.18
C THR A 221 22.33 -5.86 -9.93
N LEU A 222 22.97 -6.82 -9.27
CA LEU A 222 23.81 -6.55 -8.10
C LEU A 222 24.91 -5.52 -8.42
N GLU A 223 25.57 -5.66 -9.57
CA GLU A 223 26.61 -4.72 -10.02
C GLU A 223 26.05 -3.32 -10.28
N ASN A 224 24.88 -3.23 -10.95
CA ASN A 224 24.22 -1.94 -11.17
C ASN A 224 23.82 -1.27 -9.86
N LEU A 225 23.38 -2.06 -8.86
CA LEU A 225 23.04 -1.56 -7.53
C LEU A 225 24.29 -1.05 -6.79
N LYS A 226 25.41 -1.80 -6.83
CA LYS A 226 26.69 -1.38 -6.24
C LYS A 226 27.16 -0.05 -6.83
N THR A 227 27.13 0.10 -8.14
CA THR A 227 27.47 1.36 -8.81
C THR A 227 26.57 2.50 -8.36
N LYS A 228 25.26 2.28 -8.25
CA LYS A 228 24.31 3.30 -7.76
C LYS A 228 24.60 3.74 -6.32
N ILE A 229 24.97 2.80 -5.45
CA ILE A 229 25.35 3.11 -4.06
C ILE A 229 26.62 3.97 -4.05
N LEU A 230 27.66 3.55 -4.78
CA LEU A 230 28.93 4.28 -4.87
C LEU A 230 28.74 5.69 -5.43
N ASP A 231 27.93 5.84 -6.49
CA ASP A 231 27.59 7.14 -7.06
C ASP A 231 26.85 8.05 -6.07
N TRP A 232 26.02 7.47 -5.20
CA TRP A 232 25.33 8.22 -4.14
C TRP A 232 26.30 8.64 -3.04
N GLU A 233 27.20 7.77 -2.59
CA GLU A 233 28.21 8.09 -1.56
C GLU A 233 29.11 9.24 -2.04
N ASN A 234 29.65 9.13 -3.25
CA ASN A 234 30.50 10.16 -3.87
C ASN A 234 29.83 11.54 -4.00
N LYS A 235 28.50 11.59 -4.09
CA LYS A 235 27.74 12.85 -4.18
C LYS A 235 27.48 13.50 -2.82
N ASN A 236 27.45 12.72 -1.75
CA ASN A 236 27.10 13.20 -0.41
C ASN A 236 28.30 13.34 0.54
N GLU A 237 29.49 12.90 0.14
CA GLU A 237 30.75 13.14 0.87
C GLU A 237 31.39 14.51 0.58
N LYS A 238 30.77 15.35 -0.27
CA LYS A 238 31.20 16.73 -0.55
C LYS A 238 30.37 17.75 0.21
#